data_AF-K0W6V1-F1
#
_entry.id   AF-K0W6V1-F1
#
_cell.length_a   1.000
_cell.length_b   1.000
_cell.length_c   1.000
_cell.angle_alpha   90.00
_cell.angle_beta   90.00
_cell.angle_gamma   90.00
#
_symmetry.space_group_name_H-M   'P 1'
#
loop_
_entity.id
_entity.type
_entity.pdbx_description
1 polymer ?
#
loop_
_entity_poly.entity_id
_entity_poly.type
_entity_poly.pdbx_seq_one_letter_code
_entity_poly.pdbx_strand_id
1 'polypeptide(L)' 'DGAAAFGGYKRSGNGREYGVCGLEEYLETKSILGY' A
#
# COMPACT_ATOMS: atom_id res chain seq x y z
N ASP A 1 8.50 2.15 16.00
CA ASP A 1 9.01 1.54 14.76
C ASP A 1 7.86 0.78 14.12
N GLY A 2 7.37 1.22 12.96
CA GLY A 2 6.09 0.78 12.38
C GLY A 2 5.56 1.68 11.24
N ALA A 3 6.29 2.76 10.93
CA ALA A 3 6.01 3.65 9.81
C ALA A 3 6.70 3.20 8.50
N ALA A 4 7.71 2.33 8.57
CA ALA A 4 8.40 1.82 7.39
C ALA A 4 7.60 0.68 6.74
N ALA A 5 7.53 0.68 5.41
CA ALA A 5 6.85 -0.36 4.65
C ALA A 5 7.63 -1.69 4.72
N PHE A 6 6.94 -2.77 5.07
CA PHE A 6 7.46 -4.14 5.07
C PHE A 6 6.92 -4.90 3.87
N GLY A 7 7.68 -5.81 3.29
CA GLY A 7 7.19 -6.66 2.20
C GLY A 7 8.30 -7.42 1.49
N GLY A 8 7.91 -8.46 0.77
CA GLY A 8 8.82 -9.39 0.11
C GLY A 8 9.42 -8.86 -1.19
N TYR A 9 10.46 -9.54 -1.67
CA TYR A 9 11.00 -9.35 -3.02
C TYR A 9 11.02 -10.70 -3.77
N LYS A 10 10.84 -10.65 -5.10
CA LYS A 10 10.78 -11.82 -6.00
C LYS A 10 9.62 -12.78 -5.68
N ARG A 11 9.91 -13.95 -5.12
CA ARG A 11 8.94 -15.02 -4.88
C ARG A 11 8.32 -14.97 -3.48
N SER A 12 8.73 -14.00 -2.66
CA SER A 12 8.22 -13.82 -1.30
C SER A 12 6.85 -13.13 -1.23
N GLY A 13 6.18 -12.92 -2.38
CA GLY A 13 4.87 -12.27 -2.48
C GLY A 13 4.92 -10.90 -3.15
N ASN A 14 3.75 -10.35 -3.46
CA ASN A 14 3.57 -9.00 -4.00
C ASN A 14 2.68 -8.19 -3.04
N GLY A 15 3.03 -6.93 -2.78
CA GLY A 15 2.36 -6.06 -1.80
C GLY A 15 3.29 -5.56 -0.69
N ARG A 16 2.85 -4.53 0.03
CA ARG A 16 3.55 -3.95 1.19
C ARG A 16 2.59 -3.83 2.37
N GLU A 17 3.11 -4.07 3.57
CA GLU A 17 2.39 -3.94 4.84
C GLU A 17 3.04 -2.83 5.69
N TYR A 18 2.31 -2.33 6.69
CA TYR A 18 2.69 -1.22 7.57
C TYR A 18 2.88 0.14 6.87
N GLY A 19 2.89 1.20 7.68
CA GLY A 19 2.97 2.58 7.20
C GLY A 19 1.82 2.96 6.26
N VAL A 20 2.06 4.00 5.45
CA VAL A 20 1.07 4.48 4.47
C VAL A 20 0.83 3.46 3.35
N CYS A 21 1.89 2.80 2.88
CA CYS A 21 1.80 1.82 1.80
C CYS A 21 0.92 0.64 2.18
N GLY A 22 0.96 0.17 3.43
CA GLY A 22 0.08 -0.89 3.90
C GLY A 22 -1.39 -0.49 3.94
N LEU A 23 -1.72 0.77 4.24
CA LEU A 23 -3.10 1.26 4.23
C LEU A 23 -3.62 1.42 2.78
N GLU A 24 -2.79 1.93 1.88
CA GLU A 24 -3.13 2.13 0.47
C GLU A 24 -3.52 0.83 -0.23
N GLU A 25 -2.92 -0.31 0.12
CA GLU A 25 -3.29 -1.62 -0.46
C GLU A 25 -4.72 -2.08 -0.11
N TYR A 26 -5.36 -1.51 0.92
CA TYR A 26 -6.75 -1.79 1.30
C TYR A 26 -7.76 -0.77 0.76
N LEU A 27 -7.29 0.30 0.10
CA LEU A 27 -8.14 1.35 -0.46
C LEU A 27 -8.13 1.30 -2.00
N GLU A 28 -9.30 1.52 -2.60
CA GLU A 28 -9.40 1.72 -4.04
C GLU A 28 -9.23 3.21 -4.38
N THR A 29 -8.40 3.53 -5.38
CA THR A 29 -8.25 4.91 -5.87
C THR A 29 -9.42 5.26 -6.79
N LYS A 30 -10.21 6.27 -6.40
CA LYS A 30 -11.30 6.83 -7.21
C LYS A 30 -11.03 8.29 -7.54
N SER A 31 -11.12 8.65 -8.82
CA SER A 31 -11.03 10.04 -9.27
C SER A 31 -12.42 10.67 -9.43
N ILE A 32 -12.59 11.92 -8.98
CA ILE A 32 -13.80 12.73 -9.18
C ILE A 32 -13.39 13.95 -10.01
N LEU A 33 -13.97 14.11 -11.20
CA LEU A 33 -13.68 15.24 -12.10
C LEU A 33 -14.92 16.15 -12.19
N GLY A 34 -14.70 17.47 -12.18
CA GLY A 34 -15.75 18.48 -12.38
C GLY A 34 -16.54 18.88 -11.13
N TYR A 35 -15.85 19.32 -10.07
CA TYR A 35 -16.49 19.95 -8.90
C TYR A 35 -17.26 21.22 -9.29
#